data_AF-A0A392RIG9-F1
#
_entry.id   AF-A0A392RIG9-F1
#
_cell.length_a   1.000
_cell.length_b   1.000
_cell.length_c   1.000
_cell.angle_alpha   90.00
_cell.angle_beta   90.00
_cell.angle_gamma   90.00
#
_symmetry.space_group_name_H-M   'P 1'
#
loop_
_entity.id
_entity.type
_entity.pdbx_description
1 polymer ?
#
loop_
_entity_poly.entity_id
_entity_poly.type
_entity_poly.pdbx_seq_one_letter_code
_entity_poly.pdbx_strand_id
1 'polypeptide(L)'
;MDITAVGTKGTLHVHDFIIPYEETKASFYAASESSFDDLVTKWGSQPSKHIIENDLPQEVLMVSEFSRLVAAIKFKNLKPEKKWPAISRKTQLVLDAVKASIDKGFEPIQIQE
;
A
#
# COMPACT_ATOMS: atom_id res chain seq x y z
N MET A 1 11.13 1.48 3.20
CA MET A 1 10.49 0.16 3.02
C MET A 1 9.80 0.25 1.69
N ASP A 2 10.16 -0.65 0.79
CA ASP A 2 9.77 -0.59 -0.60
C ASP A 2 8.49 -1.40 -0.87
N ILE A 3 7.67 -0.91 -1.80
CA ILE A 3 6.63 -1.71 -2.45
C ILE A 3 7.03 -1.88 -3.91
N THR A 4 7.01 -3.12 -4.39
CA THR A 4 7.01 -3.43 -5.82
C THR A 4 5.78 -4.29 -6.11
N ALA A 5 4.90 -3.79 -6.97
CA ALA A 5 3.75 -4.55 -7.45
C ALA A 5 3.89 -4.71 -8.97
N VAL A 6 3.92 -5.96 -9.43
CA VAL A 6 4.03 -6.32 -10.85
C VAL A 6 2.70 -6.92 -11.29
N GLY A 7 2.07 -6.27 -12.26
CA GLY A 7 0.87 -6.76 -12.93
C GLY A 7 1.18 -7.23 -14.35
N THR A 8 0.18 -7.79 -15.01
CA THR A 8 0.29 -8.29 -16.39
C THR A 8 0.63 -7.21 -17.41
N LYS A 9 0.33 -5.93 -17.11
CA LYS A 9 0.52 -4.79 -18.01
C LYS A 9 1.44 -3.70 -17.47
N GLY A 10 2.03 -3.87 -16.30
CA GLY A 10 2.79 -2.78 -15.72
C GLY A 10 3.38 -3.10 -14.36
N THR A 11 4.17 -2.16 -13.86
CA THR A 11 4.84 -2.24 -12.56
C THR A 11 4.64 -0.93 -11.82
N LEU A 12 4.36 -1.02 -10.52
CA LEU A 12 4.34 0.08 -9.57
C LEU A 12 5.47 -0.11 -8.57
N HIS A 13 6.22 0.95 -8.30
CA HIS A 13 7.29 0.94 -7.31
C HIS A 13 7.25 2.18 -6.41
N VAL A 14 7.36 1.97 -5.10
CA VAL A 14 7.39 3.04 -4.08
C VAL A 14 8.54 2.75 -3.13
N HIS A 15 9.49 3.68 -2.97
CA HIS A 15 10.69 3.45 -2.16
C HIS A 15 10.50 3.76 -0.66
N ASP A 16 9.69 4.78 -0.39
CA ASP A 16 9.48 5.42 0.90
C ASP A 16 8.03 5.24 1.38
N PHE A 17 7.46 4.04 1.17
CA PHE A 17 6.02 3.79 1.34
C PHE A 17 5.51 4.05 2.77
N ILE A 18 6.24 3.62 3.81
CA ILE A 18 5.77 3.79 5.20
C ILE A 18 5.95 5.23 5.67
N ILE A 19 7.14 5.78 5.45
CA ILE A 19 7.51 7.14 5.84
C ILE A 19 8.10 7.79 4.60
N PRO A 20 7.37 8.73 3.98
CA PRO A 20 7.87 9.49 2.83
C PRO A 20 9.17 10.22 3.18
N TYR A 21 10.05 10.43 2.19
CA TYR A 21 11.29 11.20 2.40
C TYR A 21 11.01 12.67 2.76
N GLU A 22 9.93 13.24 2.23
CA GLU A 22 9.45 14.58 2.55
C GLU A 22 7.98 14.48 3.01
N GLU A 23 7.64 15.04 4.17
CA GLU A 23 6.27 14.95 4.72
C GLU A 23 5.22 15.56 3.77
N THR A 24 5.59 16.61 3.05
CA THR A 24 4.73 17.33 2.10
C THR A 24 4.73 16.72 0.70
N LYS A 25 5.46 15.63 0.44
CA LYS A 25 5.49 14.98 -0.88
C LYS A 25 5.59 13.47 -0.78
N ALA A 26 4.72 12.77 -1.50
CA ALA A 26 4.87 11.34 -1.75
C ALA A 26 5.30 11.12 -3.20
N SER A 27 6.11 10.10 -3.47
CA SER A 27 6.49 9.76 -4.84
C SER A 27 6.45 8.28 -5.12
N PHE A 28 6.14 7.93 -6.38
CA PHE A 28 6.17 6.56 -6.86
C PHE A 28 6.61 6.50 -8.32
N TYR A 29 7.09 5.35 -8.75
CA TYR A 29 7.41 5.05 -10.13
C TYR A 29 6.35 4.12 -10.71
N ALA A 30 5.87 4.42 -11.91
CA ALA A 30 4.94 3.57 -12.63
C ALA A 30 5.48 3.29 -14.03
N ALA A 31 5.34 2.05 -14.48
CA ALA A 31 5.67 1.62 -15.83
C ALA A 31 4.48 0.85 -16.40
N SER A 32 4.16 1.08 -17.66
CA SER A 32 3.07 0.40 -18.37
C SER A 32 3.59 -0.11 -19.71
N GLU A 33 3.31 -1.39 -19.99
CA GLU A 33 3.65 -2.09 -21.24
C GLU A 33 5.11 -1.82 -21.68
N SER A 34 6.02 -1.78 -20.70
CA SER A 34 7.44 -1.55 -20.95
C SER A 34 8.02 -2.66 -21.81
N SER A 35 8.82 -2.24 -22.78
CA SER A 35 9.49 -3.10 -23.76
C SER A 35 10.87 -2.54 -24.07
N PHE A 36 11.61 -3.23 -24.93
CA PHE A 36 12.87 -2.75 -25.49
C PHE A 36 12.66 -2.21 -26.90
N ASP A 37 13.63 -1.44 -27.39
CA ASP A 37 13.70 -1.15 -28.83
C ASP A 37 14.02 -2.42 -29.64
N ASP A 38 13.84 -2.35 -30.97
CA ASP A 38 13.93 -3.52 -31.86
C ASP A 38 15.26 -4.29 -31.75
N LEU A 39 16.36 -3.58 -31.48
CA LEU A 39 17.70 -4.17 -31.33
C LEU A 39 18.03 -4.55 -29.89
N VAL A 40 17.10 -4.36 -28.94
CA VAL A 40 17.26 -4.63 -27.51
C VAL A 40 18.50 -3.92 -26.93
N THR A 41 18.77 -2.71 -27.41
CA THR A 41 19.89 -1.87 -26.95
C THR A 41 19.47 -0.85 -25.91
N LYS A 42 18.18 -0.53 -25.81
CA LYS A 42 17.60 0.38 -24.83
C LYS A 42 16.15 0.05 -24.50
N TRP A 43 15.67 0.64 -23.42
CA TRP A 43 14.25 0.60 -23.07
C TRP A 43 13.43 1.43 -24.05
N GLY A 44 12.31 0.88 -24.52
CA GLY A 44 11.33 1.59 -25.33
C GLY A 44 10.56 2.62 -24.52
N SER A 45 10.11 2.24 -23.31
CA SER A 45 9.52 3.14 -22.31
C SER A 45 10.06 2.84 -20.92
N GLN A 46 10.60 3.85 -20.27
CA GLN A 46 11.10 3.76 -18.90
C GLN A 46 9.99 4.05 -17.88
N PRO A 47 10.11 3.57 -16.63
CA PRO A 47 9.20 3.96 -15.56
C PRO A 47 9.18 5.48 -15.35
N SER A 48 7.99 6.07 -15.26
CA SER A 48 7.80 7.48 -14.95
C SER A 48 7.70 7.70 -13.45
N LYS A 49 8.43 8.70 -12.92
CA LYS A 49 8.27 9.15 -11.54
C LYS A 49 7.08 10.10 -11.44
N HIS A 50 6.18 9.83 -10.51
CA HIS A 50 5.07 10.68 -10.15
C HIS A 50 5.30 11.22 -8.74
N ILE A 51 5.06 12.51 -8.55
CA ILE A 51 5.20 13.18 -7.26
C ILE A 51 3.85 13.82 -6.95
N ILE A 52 3.34 13.55 -5.75
CA ILE A 52 2.09 14.07 -5.24
C ILE A 52 2.42 14.97 -4.06
N GLU A 53 1.96 16.22 -4.11
CA GLU A 53 2.07 17.17 -3.01
C GLU A 53 0.97 16.90 -1.99
N ASN A 54 1.32 16.99 -0.71
CA ASN A 54 0.43 16.80 0.42
C ASN A 54 0.39 18.07 1.25
N ASP A 55 -0.80 18.62 1.45
CA ASP A 55 -1.01 19.78 2.33
C ASP A 55 -0.85 19.45 3.81
N LEU A 56 -1.14 18.19 4.18
CA LEU A 56 -1.09 17.70 5.55
C LEU A 56 -0.31 16.38 5.65
N PRO A 57 0.40 16.15 6.76
CA PRO A 57 1.08 14.89 7.03
C PRO A 57 0.11 13.71 7.08
N GLN A 58 0.58 12.51 6.75
CA GLN A 58 -0.25 11.30 6.66
C GLN A 58 -0.91 10.91 8.00
N GLU A 59 -0.25 11.15 9.12
CA GLU A 59 -0.76 10.90 10.48
C GLU A 59 -1.86 11.90 10.87
N VAL A 60 -1.76 13.15 10.39
CA VAL A 60 -2.81 14.16 10.59
C VAL A 60 -4.05 13.75 9.81
N LEU A 61 -3.88 13.28 8.57
CA LEU A 61 -4.98 12.72 7.77
C LEU A 61 -5.61 11.50 8.44
N MET A 62 -4.81 10.62 9.06
CA MET A 62 -5.30 9.46 9.81
C MET A 62 -6.20 9.88 10.99
N VAL A 63 -5.75 10.82 11.83
CA VAL A 63 -6.52 11.29 12.99
C VAL A 63 -7.76 12.08 12.56
N SER A 64 -7.65 12.85 11.48
CA SER A 64 -8.77 13.58 10.88
C SER A 64 -9.87 12.62 10.42
N GLU A 65 -9.50 11.57 9.68
CA GLU A 65 -10.44 10.55 9.22
C GLU A 65 -11.09 9.79 10.38
N PHE A 66 -10.32 9.41 11.39
CA PHE A 66 -10.86 8.78 12.59
C PHE A 66 -11.88 9.69 13.29
N SER A 67 -11.55 10.96 13.47
CA SER A 67 -12.44 11.96 14.09
C SER A 67 -13.73 12.14 13.28
N ARG A 68 -13.63 12.15 11.95
CA ARG A 68 -14.78 12.21 11.04
C ARG A 68 -15.71 11.01 11.21
N LEU A 69 -15.15 9.80 11.32
CA LEU A 69 -15.92 8.56 11.55
C LEU A 69 -16.64 8.58 12.90
N VAL A 70 -15.97 9.04 13.96
CA VAL A 70 -16.59 9.20 15.29
C VAL A 70 -17.72 10.22 15.25
N ALA A 71 -17.52 11.37 14.60
CA ALA A 71 -18.55 12.38 14.45
C ALA A 71 -19.77 11.88 13.66
N ALA A 72 -19.54 11.10 12.60
CA ALA A 72 -20.59 10.45 11.83
C ALA A 72 -21.47 9.52 12.68
N ILE A 73 -20.86 8.74 13.58
CA ILE A 73 -21.59 7.88 14.52
C ILE A 73 -22.38 8.73 15.52
N LYS A 74 -21.71 9.68 16.17
CA LYS A 74 -22.30 10.46 17.28
C LYS A 74 -23.41 11.40 16.83
N PHE A 75 -23.25 12.07 15.69
CA PHE A 75 -24.11 13.19 15.29
C PHE A 75 -24.97 12.89 14.06
N LYS A 76 -24.64 11.86 13.28
CA LYS A 76 -25.39 11.49 12.07
C LYS A 76 -26.01 10.09 12.15
N ASN A 77 -25.92 9.43 13.30
CA ASN A 77 -26.45 8.08 13.55
C ASN A 77 -25.97 7.04 12.51
N LEU A 78 -24.76 7.22 11.97
CA LEU A 78 -24.16 6.27 11.05
C LEU A 78 -23.59 5.07 11.82
N LYS A 79 -23.57 3.91 11.17
CA LYS A 79 -22.92 2.71 11.71
C LYS A 79 -21.40 2.81 11.55
N PRO A 80 -20.60 2.16 12.41
CA PRO A 80 -19.17 2.05 12.21
C PRO A 80 -18.81 1.46 10.84
N GLU A 81 -17.81 2.05 10.19
CA GLU A 81 -17.35 1.55 8.89
C GLU A 81 -16.60 0.22 9.06
N LYS A 82 -16.97 -0.78 8.26
CA LYS A 82 -16.41 -2.13 8.35
C LYS A 82 -15.03 -2.28 7.72
N LYS A 83 -14.60 -1.32 6.89
CA LYS A 83 -13.31 -1.36 6.18
C LYS A 83 -12.14 -1.53 7.14
N TRP A 84 -12.07 -0.67 8.16
CA TRP A 84 -10.96 -0.65 9.12
C TRP A 84 -10.79 -1.96 9.90
N PRO A 85 -11.81 -2.52 10.57
CA PRO A 85 -11.66 -3.81 11.23
C PRO A 85 -11.39 -4.95 10.25
N ALA A 86 -11.93 -4.90 9.03
CA ALA A 86 -11.69 -5.94 8.03
C ALA A 86 -10.22 -5.97 7.56
N ILE A 87 -9.63 -4.82 7.22
CA ILE A 87 -8.22 -4.76 6.81
C ILE A 87 -7.29 -5.14 7.97
N SER A 88 -7.57 -4.68 9.19
CA SER A 88 -6.76 -5.03 10.37
C SER A 88 -6.78 -6.54 10.64
N ARG A 89 -7.96 -7.18 10.54
CA ARG A 89 -8.07 -8.62 10.77
C ARG A 89 -7.35 -9.44 9.70
N LYS A 90 -7.44 -9.05 8.43
CA LYS A 90 -6.73 -9.72 7.33
C LYS A 90 -5.21 -9.61 7.49
N THR A 91 -4.70 -8.42 7.84
CA THR A 91 -3.27 -8.23 8.12
C THR A 91 -2.81 -9.10 9.29
N GLN A 92 -3.57 -9.12 10.40
CA GLN A 92 -3.22 -9.96 11.55
C GLN A 92 -3.20 -11.45 11.20
N LEU A 93 -4.17 -11.93 10.41
CA LEU A 93 -4.22 -13.32 9.99
C LEU A 93 -2.96 -13.76 9.22
N VAL A 94 -2.45 -12.90 8.34
CA VAL A 94 -1.20 -13.15 7.61
C VAL A 94 0.00 -13.13 8.57
N LEU A 95 0.05 -12.18 9.50
CA LEU A 95 1.12 -12.12 10.52
C LEU A 95 1.16 -13.40 11.38
N ASP A 96 -0.02 -13.87 11.82
CA ASP A 96 -0.15 -15.10 12.60
C ASP A 96 0.34 -16.32 11.78
N ALA A 97 0.01 -16.39 10.49
CA ALA A 97 0.47 -17.44 9.60
C ALA A 97 1.99 -17.40 9.37
N VAL A 98 2.59 -16.22 9.20
CA VAL A 98 4.06 -16.06 9.09
C VAL A 98 4.74 -16.53 10.37
N LYS A 99 4.24 -16.12 11.54
CA LYS A 99 4.78 -16.57 12.82
C LYS A 99 4.67 -18.10 12.95
N ALA A 100 3.52 -18.68 12.64
CA ALA A 100 3.31 -20.12 12.71
C ALA A 100 4.21 -20.90 11.73
N SER A 101 4.52 -20.33 10.56
CA SER A 101 5.48 -20.91 9.61
C SER A 101 6.88 -20.98 10.23
N ILE A 102 7.36 -19.88 10.82
CA ILE A 102 8.66 -19.82 11.51
C ILE A 102 8.72 -20.86 12.64
N ASP A 103 7.69 -20.91 13.48
CA ASP A 103 7.63 -21.85 14.61
C ASP A 103 7.65 -23.33 14.16
N LYS A 104 7.21 -23.62 12.92
CA LYS A 104 7.19 -24.97 12.32
C LYS A 104 8.40 -25.26 11.43
N GLY A 105 9.42 -24.42 11.41
CA GLY A 105 10.61 -24.63 10.57
C GLY A 105 10.42 -24.20 9.12
N PHE A 106 9.69 -23.11 8.90
CA PHE A 106 9.43 -22.47 7.60
C PHE A 106 8.48 -23.25 6.68
N GLU A 107 7.59 -24.06 7.27
CA GLU A 107 6.56 -24.79 6.52
C GLU A 107 5.44 -23.85 6.02
N PRO A 108 4.88 -24.08 4.81
CA PRO A 108 3.73 -23.33 4.32
C PRO A 108 2.51 -23.44 5.24
N ILE A 109 1.85 -22.32 5.53
CA ILE A 109 0.62 -22.27 6.32
C ILE A 109 -0.55 -21.91 5.42
N GLN A 110 -1.53 -22.80 5.34
CA GLN A 110 -2.77 -22.55 4.61
C GLN A 110 -3.58 -21.47 5.36
N ILE A 111 -3.84 -20.35 4.69
CA ILE A 111 -4.77 -19.32 5.18
C ILE A 111 -6.15 -19.64 4.59
N GLN A 112 -7.16 -19.75 5.45
CA GLN A 112 -8.56 -19.94 5.05
C GLN A 112 -9.27 -18.59 5.23
N GLU A 113 -9.92 -18.12 4.16
CA GLU A 113 -10.73 -16.88 4.15
C GLU A 113 -12.16 -17.12 4.63
#